data_AF-A0AAV0WXK5-F1
#
_entry.id   AF-A0AAV0WXK5-F1
#
_cell.length_a   1.000
_cell.length_b   1.000
_cell.length_c   1.000
_cell.angle_alpha   90.00
_cell.angle_beta   90.00
_cell.angle_gamma   90.00
#
_symmetry.space_group_name_H-M   'P 1'
#
loop_
_entity.id
_entity.type
_entity.pdbx_description
1 polymer ?
#
loop_
_entity_poly.entity_id
_entity_poly.type
_entity_poly.pdbx_seq_one_letter_code
_entity_poly.pdbx_strand_id
1 'polypeptide(L)' 'MRRTRRTPKCQPKLWNLYEAAIHGLARTNNGLEGWHNGFQKQIGGHHVSIWKMFKGLQREVGLAKLKMVHMRLAKKKSRN' A
#
# COMPACT_ATOMS: atom_id res chain seq x y z
N MET A 1 -9.49 -28.57 -16.13
CA MET A 1 -8.77 -29.18 -14.99
C MET A 1 -8.58 -28.15 -13.89
N ARG A 2 -9.18 -28.34 -12.70
CA ARG A 2 -8.87 -27.50 -11.53
C ARG A 2 -7.48 -27.87 -11.02
N ARG A 3 -6.57 -26.90 -10.92
CA ARG A 3 -5.24 -27.09 -10.31
C ARG A 3 -5.43 -27.52 -8.86
N THR A 4 -4.97 -28.72 -8.50
CA THR A 4 -4.94 -29.17 -7.11
C THR A 4 -3.99 -28.26 -6.33
N ARG A 5 -4.47 -27.66 -5.24
CA ARG A 5 -3.66 -26.75 -4.41
C ARG A 5 -2.53 -27.57 -3.79
N ARG A 6 -1.28 -27.18 -4.06
CA ARG A 6 -0.10 -27.81 -3.43
C ARG A 6 -0.07 -27.46 -1.95
N THR A 7 0.34 -28.44 -1.14
CA THR A 7 0.61 -28.21 0.29
C THR A 7 1.71 -27.17 0.44
N PRO A 8 1.51 -26.12 1.25
CA PRO A 8 2.53 -25.10 1.46
C PRO A 8 3.74 -25.69 2.19
N LYS A 9 4.95 -25.26 1.80
CA LYS A 9 6.21 -25.69 2.42
C LYS A 9 6.36 -25.23 3.87
N CYS A 10 5.79 -24.07 4.19
CA CYS A 10 5.77 -23.52 5.54
C CYS A 10 4.39 -23.75 6.16
N GLN A 11 4.36 -24.19 7.41
CA GLN A 11 3.10 -24.40 8.13
C GLN A 11 2.29 -23.08 8.14
N PRO A 12 0.99 -23.12 7.80
CA PRO A 12 0.15 -21.92 7.76
C PRO A 12 0.19 -21.09 9.05
N LYS A 13 0.31 -21.74 10.21
CA LYS A 13 0.41 -21.09 11.52
C LYS A 13 1.62 -20.14 11.66
N LEU A 14 2.66 -20.33 10.85
CA LEU A 14 3.85 -19.47 10.82
C LEU A 14 3.69 -18.26 9.90
N TRP A 15 2.57 -18.11 9.21
CA TRP A 15 2.34 -16.98 8.30
C TRP A 15 1.99 -15.74 9.11
N ASN A 16 2.62 -14.60 8.81
CA ASN A 16 2.37 -13.30 9.45
C ASN A 16 0.90 -12.85 9.42
N LEU A 17 0.06 -13.44 8.56
CA LEU A 17 -1.37 -13.13 8.39
C LEU A 17 -2.26 -14.38 8.55
N TYR A 18 -1.79 -15.42 9.26
CA TYR A 18 -2.51 -16.67 9.44
C TYR A 18 -3.92 -16.45 10.01
N GLU A 19 -4.02 -15.78 11.15
CA GLU A 19 -5.29 -15.51 11.84
C GLU A 19 -6.26 -14.72 10.96
N ALA A 20 -5.77 -13.63 10.33
CA ALA A 20 -6.58 -12.84 9.42
C ALA A 20 -7.08 -13.67 8.21
N ALA A 21 -6.28 -14.61 7.72
CA ALA A 21 -6.63 -15.47 6.60
C ALA A 21 -7.70 -16.52 6.94
N ILE A 22 -7.65 -17.13 8.14
CA ILE A 22 -8.67 -18.11 8.57
C ILE A 22 -9.98 -17.44 8.99
N HIS A 23 -9.91 -16.22 9.51
CA HIS A 23 -11.08 -15.43 9.93
C HIS A 23 -11.67 -14.56 8.82
N GLY A 24 -11.13 -14.61 7.59
CA GLY A 24 -11.65 -13.84 6.46
C GLY A 24 -11.55 -12.32 6.64
N LEU A 25 -10.63 -11.86 7.49
CA LEU A 25 -10.45 -10.44 7.78
C LEU A 25 -9.74 -9.73 6.63
N ALA A 26 -10.00 -8.42 6.52
CA ALA A 26 -9.28 -7.57 5.58
C ALA A 26 -7.78 -7.69 5.83
N ARG A 27 -7.04 -8.18 4.82
CA ARG A 27 -5.59 -8.25 4.89
C ARG A 27 -5.05 -6.83 4.75
N THR A 28 -4.20 -6.41 5.68
CA THR A 28 -3.42 -5.17 5.58
C THR A 28 -2.63 -5.08 4.26
N ASN A 29 -2.33 -6.24 3.67
CA ASN A 29 -1.71 -6.34 2.36
C ASN A 29 -2.51 -5.65 1.23
N ASN A 30 -3.85 -5.65 1.24
CA ASN A 30 -4.62 -5.09 0.13
C ASN A 30 -4.41 -3.58 -0.02
N GLY A 31 -4.28 -2.86 1.11
CA GLY A 31 -3.99 -1.43 1.10
C GLY A 31 -2.58 -1.13 0.60
N LEU A 32 -1.60 -1.94 1.01
CA LEU A 32 -0.21 -1.82 0.56
C LEU A 32 -0.05 -2.20 -0.91
N GLU A 33 -0.70 -3.27 -1.37
CA GLU A 33 -0.76 -3.68 -2.78
C GLU A 33 -1.40 -2.57 -3.63
N GLY A 34 -2.50 -1.98 -3.16
CA GLY A 34 -3.15 -0.86 -3.81
C GLY A 34 -2.25 0.37 -3.91
N TRP A 35 -1.59 0.74 -2.80
CA TRP A 35 -0.64 1.85 -2.78
C TRP A 35 0.54 1.58 -3.71
N HIS A 36 1.13 0.38 -3.64
CA HIS A 36 2.25 -0.02 -4.49
C HIS A 36 1.86 -0.02 -5.98
N ASN A 37 0.66 -0.50 -6.33
CA ASN A 37 0.14 -0.45 -7.68
C ASN A 37 -0.03 0.98 -8.19
N GLY A 38 -0.58 1.87 -7.36
CA GLY A 38 -0.72 3.29 -7.67
C GLY A 38 0.63 3.98 -7.85
N PHE A 39 1.55 3.74 -6.92
CA PHE A 39 2.91 4.27 -6.97
C PHE A 39 3.66 3.80 -8.23
N GLN A 40 3.56 2.51 -8.57
CA GLN A 40 4.16 1.95 -9.79
C GLN A 40 3.64 2.63 -11.06
N LYS A 41 2.33 2.90 -11.13
CA LYS A 41 1.72 3.65 -12.25
C LYS A 41 2.24 5.08 -12.30
N GLN A 42 2.41 5.71 -11.14
CA GLN A 42 2.87 7.10 -11.02
C GLN A 42 4.33 7.30 -11.45
N ILE A 43 5.23 6.35 -11.12
CA ILE A 43 6.66 6.40 -11.50
C ILE A 43 6.92 5.84 -12.91
N GLY A 44 5.90 5.29 -13.56
CA GLY A 44 5.95 4.87 -14.97
C GLY A 44 6.53 3.49 -15.23
N GLY A 45 6.21 2.49 -14.40
CA GLY A 45 6.47 1.08 -14.70
C GLY A 45 7.09 0.26 -13.58
N HIS A 46 7.27 -1.04 -13.84
CA HIS A 46 7.70 -2.06 -12.87
C HIS A 46 9.21 -2.04 -12.58
N HIS A 47 10.04 -1.59 -13.53
CA HIS A 47 11.50 -1.61 -13.43
C HIS A 47 12.08 -0.20 -13.58
N VAL A 48 11.86 0.64 -12.58
CA VAL A 48 12.48 1.97 -12.53
C VAL A 48 13.88 1.90 -11.93
N SER A 49 14.75 2.84 -12.29
CA SER A 49 16.02 3.00 -11.57
C SER A 49 15.76 3.39 -10.11
N ILE A 50 16.67 2.98 -9.22
CA ILE A 50 16.58 3.29 -7.78
C ILE A 50 16.44 4.80 -7.53
N TRP A 51 17.11 5.62 -8.33
CA TRP A 51 17.02 7.07 -8.26
C TRP A 51 15.65 7.62 -8.65
N LYS A 52 15.01 7.02 -9.66
CA LYS A 52 13.65 7.39 -10.05
C LYS A 52 12.64 6.98 -8.97
N MET A 53 12.86 5.83 -8.33
CA MET A 53 12.08 5.41 -7.16
C MET A 53 12.18 6.42 -6.01
N PHE A 54 13.39 6.83 -5.62
CA PHE A 54 13.57 7.81 -4.54
C PHE A 54 12.93 9.16 -4.84
N LYS A 55 13.06 9.67 -6.08
CA LYS A 55 12.37 10.89 -6.50
C LYS A 55 10.85 10.75 -6.41
N GLY A 56 10.31 9.60 -6.79
CA GLY A 56 8.88 9.27 -6.63
C GLY A 56 8.44 9.30 -5.16
N LEU A 57 9.20 8.67 -4.26
CA LEU A 57 8.88 8.64 -2.83
C LEU A 57 8.91 10.05 -2.20
N GLN A 58 9.91 10.87 -2.54
CA GLN A 58 9.97 12.26 -2.08
C GLN A 58 8.75 13.07 -2.54
N ARG A 59 8.29 12.86 -3.79
CA ARG A 59 7.07 13.48 -4.31
C ARG A 59 5.83 13.06 -3.53
N GLU A 60 5.65 11.76 -3.26
CA GLU A 60 4.52 11.24 -2.48
C GLU A 60 4.46 11.86 -1.08
N VAL A 61 5.61 11.94 -0.40
CA VAL A 61 5.71 12.61 0.91
C VAL A 61 5.33 14.09 0.81
N GLY A 62 5.77 14.78 -0.25
CA GLY A 62 5.40 16.18 -0.52
C GLY A 62 3.88 16.36 -0.67
N LEU A 63 3.23 15.51 -1.46
CA LEU A 63 1.78 15.53 -1.68
C LEU A 63 1.01 15.27 -0.39
N ALA A 64 1.45 14.29 0.42
CA ALA A 64 0.84 13.99 1.71
C ALA A 64 0.91 15.20 2.67
N LYS A 65 2.06 15.89 2.73
CA LYS A 65 2.22 17.11 3.54
C LYS A 65 1.28 18.23 3.07
N LEU A 66 1.20 18.47 1.76
CA LEU A 66 0.29 19.48 1.20
C LEU A 66 -1.18 19.19 1.55
N LYS A 67 -1.60 17.93 1.41
CA LYS A 67 -2.95 17.49 1.77
C LYS A 67 -3.25 17.74 3.26
N MET A 68 -2.30 17.45 4.15
CA MET A 68 -2.44 17.75 5.58
C MET A 68 -2.61 19.25 5.85
N VAL A 69 -1.82 20.10 5.20
CA VAL A 69 -1.92 21.56 5.36
C VAL A 69 -3.29 22.05 4.89
N HIS A 70 -3.75 21.61 3.70
CA HIS A 70 -5.06 21.99 3.18
C HIS A 70 -6.21 21.59 4.13
N MET A 71 -6.17 20.36 4.66
CA MET A 71 -7.15 19.88 5.63
C MET A 71 -7.15 20.71 6.92
N ARG A 72 -5.98 21.14 7.40
CA ARG A 72 -5.86 22.02 8.58
C ARG A 72 -6.48 23.40 8.30
N LEU A 73 -6.21 23.98 7.13
CA LEU A 73 -6.78 25.26 6.73
C LEU A 73 -8.30 25.19 6.60
N ALA A 74 -8.83 24.14 5.98
CA ALA A 74 -10.27 23.92 5.85
C ALA A 74 -10.96 23.83 7.22
N LYS A 75 -10.36 23.09 8.18
CA LYS A 75 -10.85 23.01 9.55
C LYS A 75 -10.83 24.35 10.28
N LYS A 76 -9.80 25.19 10.06
CA LYS A 76 -9.72 26.52 10.66
C LYS A 76 -10.81 27.46 10.10
N LYS A 77 -11.07 27.40 8.79
CA LYS A 77 -12.11 28.19 8.12
C LYS A 77 -13.52 27.82 8.58
N SER A 78 -13.78 26.54 8.89
CA SER A 78 -15.07 26.07 9.42
C SER A 78 -15.33 26.47 10.88
N ARG A 79 -14.30 26.93 11.60
CA ARG A 79 -14.37 27.23 13.04
C ARG A 79 -14.46 28.73 13.32
N ASN A 80 -14.29 29.56 12.29
CA ASN A 80 -14.57 31.00 12.28
C ASN A 80 -15.92 31.23 11.58
#